data_AF-A0A6H9RV48-F1
#
_entry.id   AF-A0A6H9RV48-F1
#
_cell.length_a   1.000
_cell.length_b   1.000
_cell.length_c   1.000
_cell.angle_alpha   90.00
_cell.angle_beta   90.00
_cell.angle_gamma   90.00
#
_symmetry.space_group_name_H-M   'P 1'
#
loop_
_entity.id
_entity.type
_entity.pdbx_description
1 polymer ?
#
loop_
_entity_poly.entity_id
_entity_poly.type
_entity_poly.pdbx_seq_one_letter_code
_entity_poly.pdbx_strand_id
1 'polypeptide(L)'
;MESRKPEARTLDLSPPLRSGWLERIFKLSLHGTTVKTELIAGLTTFITMAYIIFVNPNIMADAGIDHGAAFVATCIAAALGCLLMGLYANWPVGLAPGMGLNAFFTYTVVGTMGYNWETALGAVFVSGVLFMVLT
;
A
#
# COMPACT_ATOMS: atom_id res chain seq x y z
N MET A 1 -15.09 -32.91 -49.38
CA MET A 1 -14.00 -32.63 -48.44
C MET A 1 -13.50 -31.25 -48.76
N GLU A 2 -13.78 -30.24 -47.95
CA GLU A 2 -13.00 -29.01 -47.94
C GLU A 2 -13.17 -28.42 -46.54
N SER A 3 -12.31 -28.89 -45.63
CA SER A 3 -12.27 -28.43 -44.24
C SER A 3 -11.81 -26.98 -44.24
N ARG A 4 -12.71 -26.05 -43.90
CA ARG A 4 -12.37 -24.65 -43.64
C ARG A 4 -11.42 -24.61 -42.44
N LYS A 5 -10.13 -24.54 -42.75
CA LYS A 5 -9.04 -24.32 -41.80
C LYS A 5 -9.34 -22.99 -41.07
N PRO A 6 -9.50 -22.98 -39.74
CA PRO A 6 -9.69 -21.74 -39.01
C PRO A 6 -8.41 -20.91 -39.19
N GLU A 7 -8.56 -19.74 -39.80
CA GLU A 7 -7.47 -18.77 -39.94
C GLU A 7 -6.95 -18.46 -38.54
N ALA A 8 -5.66 -18.75 -38.33
CA ALA A 8 -4.98 -18.46 -37.10
C ALA A 8 -5.14 -16.96 -36.83
N ARG A 9 -5.79 -16.63 -35.71
CA ARG A 9 -5.87 -15.27 -35.17
C ARG A 9 -4.45 -14.77 -35.03
N THR A 10 -3.99 -13.98 -36.00
CA THR A 10 -2.72 -13.28 -35.94
C THR A 10 -2.74 -12.45 -34.68
N LEU A 11 -1.99 -12.88 -33.65
CA LEU A 11 -1.67 -11.99 -32.53
C LEU A 11 -0.95 -10.82 -33.16
N ASP A 12 -1.65 -9.69 -33.23
CA ASP A 12 -1.07 -8.45 -33.68
C ASP A 12 0.04 -8.08 -32.69
N LEU A 13 1.29 -8.37 -33.07
CA LEU A 13 2.50 -8.06 -32.31
C LEU A 13 2.96 -6.60 -32.55
N SER A 14 2.11 -5.77 -33.16
CA SER A 14 2.40 -4.35 -33.34
C SER A 14 2.64 -3.70 -31.98
N PRO A 15 3.79 -3.04 -31.76
CA PRO A 15 4.01 -2.27 -30.55
C PRO A 15 2.92 -1.19 -30.45
N PRO A 16 2.26 -1.01 -29.30
CA PRO A 16 1.13 -0.10 -29.18
C PRO A 16 1.53 1.33 -29.58
N LEU A 17 0.79 1.90 -30.54
CA LEU A 17 1.08 3.14 -31.28
C LEU A 17 1.03 4.45 -30.47
N ARG A 18 0.97 4.40 -29.14
CA ARG A 18 1.04 5.58 -28.26
C ARG A 18 1.71 5.23 -26.93
N SER A 19 3.02 5.42 -26.84
CA SER A 19 3.76 5.24 -25.59
C SER A 19 3.70 6.51 -24.74
N GLY A 20 2.58 6.69 -24.02
CA GLY A 20 2.53 7.66 -22.91
C GLY A 20 3.54 7.28 -21.81
N TRP A 21 3.98 8.26 -21.02
CA TRP A 21 4.93 8.03 -19.91
C TRP A 21 4.46 6.94 -18.93
N LEU A 22 3.14 6.86 -18.67
CA LEU A 22 2.50 5.82 -17.86
C LEU A 22 2.69 4.40 -18.42
N GLU A 23 2.59 4.23 -19.74
CA GLU A 23 2.81 2.93 -20.39
C GLU A 23 4.27 2.48 -20.24
N ARG A 24 5.21 3.42 -20.28
CA ARG A 24 6.64 3.13 -20.15
C ARG A 24 7.03 2.71 -18.73
N ILE A 25 6.37 3.27 -17.72
CA ILE A 25 6.64 2.99 -16.30
C ILE A 25 5.85 1.74 -15.86
N PHE A 26 4.54 1.75 -16.01
CA PHE A 26 3.64 0.73 -15.46
C PHE A 26 3.32 -0.41 -16.41
N LYS A 27 3.69 -0.30 -17.69
CA LYS A 27 3.51 -1.37 -18.70
C LYS A 27 2.06 -1.88 -18.73
N LEU A 28 1.09 -0.97 -18.77
CA LEU A 28 -0.34 -1.29 -18.63
C LEU A 28 -0.81 -2.26 -19.71
N SER A 29 -0.31 -2.11 -20.94
CA SER A 29 -0.63 -3.03 -22.04
C SER A 29 -0.12 -4.45 -21.80
N LEU A 30 1.03 -4.61 -21.12
CA LEU A 30 1.55 -5.94 -20.75
C LEU A 30 0.74 -6.56 -19.62
N HIS A 31 0.20 -5.75 -18.71
CA HIS A 31 -0.69 -6.19 -17.64
C HIS A 31 -2.14 -6.36 -18.11
N GLY A 32 -2.47 -6.00 -19.35
CA GLY A 32 -3.83 -6.09 -19.89
C GLY A 32 -4.83 -5.14 -19.21
N THR A 33 -4.35 -4.04 -18.64
CA THR A 33 -5.19 -3.08 -17.90
C THR A 33 -5.25 -1.71 -18.58
N THR A 34 -6.13 -0.83 -18.09
CA THR A 34 -6.28 0.55 -18.58
C THR A 34 -6.20 1.52 -17.42
N VAL A 35 -5.83 2.78 -17.70
CA VAL A 35 -5.77 3.85 -16.68
C VAL A 35 -7.10 3.98 -15.92
N LYS A 36 -8.24 3.82 -16.60
CA LYS A 36 -9.56 3.84 -15.97
C LYS A 36 -9.73 2.67 -15.00
N THR A 37 -9.34 1.46 -15.40
CA THR A 37 -9.40 0.26 -14.57
C THR A 37 -8.53 0.42 -13.32
N GLU A 38 -7.30 0.90 -13.47
CA GLU A 38 -6.35 1.12 -12.36
C GLU A 38 -6.86 2.18 -11.38
N LEU A 39 -7.43 3.29 -11.87
CA LEU A 39 -8.02 4.32 -11.01
C LEU A 39 -9.19 3.78 -10.20
N ILE A 40 -10.07 2.97 -10.82
CA ILE A 40 -11.19 2.34 -10.10
C ILE A 40 -10.67 1.33 -9.08
N ALA A 41 -9.70 0.49 -9.46
CA ALA A 41 -9.09 -0.48 -8.54
C ALA A 41 -8.46 0.22 -7.33
N GLY A 42 -7.67 1.27 -7.56
CA GLY A 42 -7.07 2.07 -6.49
C GLY A 42 -8.11 2.72 -5.59
N LEU A 43 -9.20 3.26 -6.15
CA LEU A 43 -10.29 3.83 -5.37
C LEU A 43 -11.02 2.76 -4.54
N THR A 44 -11.28 1.59 -5.11
CA THR A 44 -11.87 0.46 -4.37
C THR A 44 -10.97 0.05 -3.21
N THR A 45 -9.67 -0.11 -3.43
CA THR A 45 -8.68 -0.43 -2.38
C THR A 45 -8.60 0.67 -1.32
N PHE A 46 -8.66 1.94 -1.71
CA PHE A 46 -8.71 3.04 -0.76
C PHE A 46 -9.94 2.94 0.15
N ILE A 47 -11.12 2.71 -0.43
CA ILE A 47 -12.38 2.61 0.34
C ILE A 47 -12.35 1.42 1.29
N THR A 48 -11.81 0.26 0.87
CA THR A 48 -11.72 -0.92 1.76
C THR A 48 -10.79 -0.69 2.96
N MET A 49 -9.78 0.16 2.79
CA MET A 49 -8.80 0.48 3.83
C MET A 49 -9.14 1.77 4.60
N ALA A 50 -10.13 2.54 4.16
CA ALA A 50 -10.46 3.86 4.71
C ALA A 50 -10.83 3.84 6.20
N TYR A 51 -11.30 2.71 6.74
CA TYR A 51 -11.58 2.58 8.16
C TYR A 51 -10.35 2.87 9.04
N ILE A 52 -9.13 2.61 8.54
CA ILE A 52 -7.86 2.84 9.23
C ILE A 52 -7.69 4.32 9.61
N ILE A 53 -8.24 5.22 8.79
CA ILE A 53 -8.20 6.68 9.00
C ILE A 53 -8.89 7.07 10.32
N PHE A 54 -9.87 6.29 10.77
CA PHE A 54 -10.57 6.53 12.04
C PHE A 54 -10.08 5.62 13.16
N VAL A 55 -9.84 4.34 12.86
CA VAL A 55 -9.51 3.36 13.90
C VAL A 55 -8.09 3.53 14.41
N ASN A 56 -7.10 3.79 13.54
CA ASN A 56 -5.72 3.90 13.99
C ASN A 56 -5.47 5.09 14.93
N PRO A 57 -5.98 6.31 14.63
CA PRO A 57 -5.83 7.45 15.55
C PRO A 57 -6.50 7.22 16.90
N ASN A 58 -7.64 6.54 16.93
CA ASN A 58 -8.31 6.17 18.18
C ASN A 58 -7.44 5.22 19.02
N ILE A 59 -6.88 4.17 18.41
CA ILE A 59 -5.98 3.24 19.08
C ILE A 59 -4.73 3.98 19.60
N MET A 60 -4.11 4.83 18.78
CA MET A 60 -2.92 5.57 19.19
C MET A 60 -3.23 6.58 20.32
N ALA A 61 -4.43 7.18 20.33
CA ALA A 61 -4.87 8.06 21.40
C ALA A 61 -5.02 7.34 22.74
N ASP A 62 -5.44 6.07 22.74
CA ASP A 62 -5.49 5.25 23.96
C ASP A 62 -4.08 5.02 24.56
N ALA A 63 -3.01 5.09 23.75
CA ALA A 63 -1.61 5.06 24.22
C ALA A 63 -1.11 6.42 24.72
N GLY A 64 -1.90 7.49 24.59
CA GLY A 64 -1.53 8.86 24.97
C GLY A 64 -0.96 9.72 23.83
N ILE A 65 -0.98 9.25 22.59
CA ILE A 65 -0.57 10.04 21.42
C ILE A 65 -1.69 11.01 21.03
N ASP A 66 -1.35 12.24 20.63
CA ASP A 66 -2.35 13.17 20.10
C ASP A 66 -3.08 12.58 18.89
N HIS A 67 -4.41 12.66 18.92
CA HIS A 67 -5.27 12.05 17.90
C HIS A 67 -5.04 12.65 16.51
N GLY A 68 -4.93 13.98 16.43
CA GLY A 68 -4.67 14.70 15.18
C GLY A 68 -3.29 14.36 14.60
N ALA A 69 -2.27 14.32 15.45
CA ALA A 69 -0.93 13.91 15.07
C ALA A 69 -0.91 12.46 14.54
N ALA A 70 -1.58 11.53 15.22
CA ALA A 70 -1.69 10.14 14.79
C ALA A 70 -2.42 9.99 13.45
N PHE A 71 -3.49 10.76 13.24
CA PHE A 71 -4.22 10.82 11.96
C PHE A 71 -3.31 11.28 10.82
N VAL A 72 -2.64 12.43 11.00
CA VAL A 72 -1.79 13.01 9.96
C VAL A 72 -0.60 12.09 9.65
N ALA A 73 0.05 11.55 10.69
CA ALA A 73 1.16 10.63 10.54
C ALA A 73 0.73 9.36 9.78
N THR A 74 -0.44 8.81 10.07
CA THR A 74 -0.99 7.62 9.40
C THR A 74 -1.23 7.89 7.92
N CYS A 75 -1.92 8.98 7.60
CA CYS A 75 -2.25 9.33 6.21
C CYS A 75 -0.99 9.59 5.39
N ILE A 76 -0.02 10.34 5.94
CA ILE A 76 1.24 10.64 5.25
C ILE A 76 2.07 9.36 5.07
N ALA A 77 2.23 8.54 6.11
CA ALA A 77 3.01 7.30 6.03
C ALA A 77 2.40 6.31 5.02
N ALA A 78 1.07 6.14 5.02
CA ALA A 78 0.37 5.30 4.07
C ALA A 78 0.49 5.83 2.63
N ALA A 79 0.31 7.15 2.43
CA ALA A 79 0.47 7.77 1.12
C ALA A 79 1.89 7.61 0.58
N LEU A 80 2.91 7.87 1.39
CA LEU A 80 4.31 7.69 1.00
C LEU A 80 4.63 6.21 0.72
N GLY A 81 4.15 5.29 1.56
CA GLY A 81 4.32 3.85 1.35
C GLY A 81 3.71 3.38 0.04
N CYS A 82 2.44 3.74 -0.22
CA CYS A 82 1.76 3.44 -1.48
C CYS A 82 2.47 4.06 -2.69
N LEU A 83 2.95 5.30 -2.58
CA LEU A 83 3.68 5.97 -3.66
C LEU A 83 5.02 5.29 -3.96
N LEU A 84 5.77 4.89 -2.93
CA LEU A 84 7.02 4.14 -3.12
C LEU A 84 6.75 2.79 -3.77
N MET A 85 5.74 2.05 -3.33
CA MET A 85 5.38 0.77 -3.94
C MET A 85 4.92 0.93 -5.40
N GLY A 86 4.14 1.97 -5.69
CA GLY A 86 3.67 2.26 -7.05
C GLY A 86 4.78 2.75 -7.97
N LEU A 87 5.55 3.76 -7.57
CA LEU A 87 6.51 4.43 -8.46
C LEU A 87 7.88 3.76 -8.49
N TYR A 88 8.37 3.25 -7.36
CA TYR A 88 9.70 2.65 -7.26
C TYR A 88 9.65 1.14 -7.48
N ALA A 89 8.77 0.42 -6.76
CA ALA A 89 8.65 -1.03 -6.90
C ALA A 89 7.78 -1.48 -8.08
N ASN A 90 6.98 -0.57 -8.66
CA ASN A 90 6.03 -0.86 -9.74
C ASN A 90 5.08 -2.02 -9.39
N TRP A 91 4.63 -2.07 -8.14
CA TRP A 91 3.80 -3.15 -7.61
C TRP A 91 2.49 -2.58 -7.03
N PRO A 92 1.30 -2.96 -7.56
CA PRO A 92 0.02 -2.36 -7.17
C PRO A 92 -0.50 -2.93 -5.85
N VAL A 93 0.19 -2.60 -4.75
CA VAL A 93 -0.19 -2.99 -3.39
C VAL A 93 -0.43 -1.77 -2.50
N GLY A 94 -1.56 -1.79 -1.78
CA GLY A 94 -1.88 -0.76 -0.79
C GLY A 94 -1.10 -0.99 0.50
N LEU A 95 -0.42 0.04 0.99
CA LEU A 95 0.34 0.02 2.24
C LEU A 95 -0.36 0.89 3.28
N ALA A 96 -0.70 0.28 4.41
CA ALA A 96 -1.29 0.94 5.57
C ALA A 96 -0.79 0.26 6.86
N PRO A 97 -0.99 0.87 8.04
CA PRO A 97 -0.57 0.26 9.30
C PRO A 97 -1.20 -1.11 9.54
N GLY A 98 -0.38 -2.03 10.08
CA GLY A 98 -0.83 -3.34 10.54
C GLY A 98 -1.62 -3.22 11.86
N MET A 99 -2.95 -3.35 11.78
CA MET A 99 -3.84 -3.12 12.92
C MET A 99 -3.54 -3.97 14.16
N GLY A 100 -3.11 -5.23 13.98
CA GLY A 100 -2.75 -6.11 15.10
C GLY A 100 -1.52 -5.65 15.88
N LEU A 101 -0.50 -5.14 15.18
CA LEU A 101 0.74 -4.64 15.81
C LEU A 101 0.48 -3.35 16.58
N ASN A 102 -0.38 -2.49 16.06
CA ASN A 102 -0.77 -1.23 16.72
C ASN A 102 -1.61 -1.47 17.99
N ALA A 103 -2.50 -2.48 17.95
CA ALA A 103 -3.24 -2.91 19.13
C ALA A 103 -2.30 -3.52 20.20
N PHE A 104 -1.34 -4.35 19.78
CA PHE A 104 -0.32 -4.88 20.70
C PHE A 104 0.53 -3.77 21.32
N PHE A 105 1.01 -2.84 20.51
CA PHE A 105 1.75 -1.66 20.97
C PHE A 105 0.96 -0.89 22.04
N THR A 106 -0.28 -0.52 21.73
CA THR A 106 -1.12 0.33 22.59
C THR A 106 -1.55 -0.39 23.86
N TYR A 107 -2.20 -1.54 23.73
CA TYR A 107 -2.87 -2.17 24.86
C TYR A 107 -1.93 -3.07 25.67
N THR A 108 -0.88 -3.62 25.04
CA THR A 108 0.08 -4.47 25.75
C THR A 108 1.30 -3.69 26.20
N VAL A 109 2.05 -3.07 25.27
CA VAL A 109 3.33 -2.43 25.64
C VAL A 109 3.11 -1.16 26.45
N VAL A 110 2.21 -0.29 26.00
CA VAL A 110 1.90 0.95 26.73
C VAL A 110 0.91 0.70 27.87
N GLY A 111 -0.18 -0.02 27.58
CA GLY A 111 -1.23 -0.32 28.55
C GLY A 111 -0.81 -1.25 29.69
N THR A 112 -0.60 -2.55 29.42
CA THR A 112 -0.35 -3.53 30.50
C THR A 112 1.07 -3.49 31.05
N MET A 113 2.09 -3.25 30.21
CA MET A 113 3.49 -3.16 30.65
C MET A 113 3.86 -1.76 31.19
N GLY A 114 3.04 -0.74 30.94
CA GLY A 114 3.22 0.61 31.49
C GLY A 114 4.40 1.39 30.91
N TYR A 115 4.92 1.01 29.73
CA TYR A 115 5.97 1.77 29.07
C TYR A 115 5.41 3.04 28.43
N ASN A 116 6.19 4.11 28.43
CA ASN A 116 5.86 5.32 27.68
C ASN A 116 5.81 5.04 26.17
N TRP A 117 4.86 5.66 25.46
CA TRP A 117 4.65 5.46 24.04
C TRP A 117 5.86 5.91 23.20
N GLU A 118 6.61 6.92 23.65
CA GLU A 118 7.84 7.38 23.00
C GLU A 118 8.93 6.30 23.03
N THR A 119 9.13 5.65 24.18
CA THR A 119 10.10 4.57 24.34
C THR A 119 9.70 3.36 23.49
N ALA A 120 8.41 3.02 23.49
CA ALA A 120 7.89 1.93 22.70
C ALA A 120 8.05 2.21 21.19
N LEU A 121 7.79 3.44 20.72
CA LEU A 121 8.02 3.82 19.32
C LEU A 121 9.51 3.79 18.96
N GLY A 122 10.39 4.16 19.91
CA GLY A 122 11.83 4.02 19.76
C GLY A 122 12.25 2.56 19.52
N ALA A 123 11.66 1.61 20.25
CA ALA A 123 11.89 0.19 20.04
C ALA A 123 11.39 -0.29 18.66
N VAL A 124 10.21 0.17 18.23
CA VAL A 124 9.68 -0.13 16.88
C VAL A 124 10.61 0.40 15.79
N PHE A 125 11.11 1.62 15.93
CA PHE A 125 12.06 2.21 14.99
C PHE A 125 13.36 1.42 14.90
N VAL A 126 13.97 1.07 16.04
CA VAL A 126 15.20 0.27 16.08
C VAL A 126 14.98 -1.11 15.46
N SER A 127 13.86 -1.75 15.76
CA SER A 127 13.47 -3.03 15.12
C SER A 127 13.42 -2.89 13.60
N GLY A 128 12.78 -1.84 13.07
CA GLY A 128 12.73 -1.58 11.63
C GLY A 128 14.11 -1.41 10.98
N VAL A 129 15.02 -0.69 11.63
CA VAL A 129 16.41 -0.53 11.16
C VAL A 129 17.14 -1.88 11.17
N LEU A 130 17.00 -2.67 12.23
CA LEU A 130 17.61 -4.00 12.32
C LEU A 130 17.10 -4.95 11.23
N PHE A 131 15.78 -4.95 10.96
CA PHE A 131 15.20 -5.74 9.87
C PHE A 131 15.70 -5.31 8.50
N MET A 132 15.91 -4.01 8.27
CA MET A 132 16.47 -3.49 7.02
C MET A 132 17.95 -3.87 6.83
N VAL A 133 18.73 -3.98 7.91
CA VAL A 133 20.14 -4.41 7.83
C VAL A 133 20.27 -5.92 7.60
N LEU A 134 19.32 -6.70 8.13
CA LEU A 134 19.35 -8.16 8.06
C LEU A 134 18.87 -8.71 6.70
N THR A 135 18.02 -7.95 6.00
CA THR A 135 17.41 -8.31 4.70
C THR A 135 18.28 -7.84 3.54
#